data_AF-A0A8X6R520-F1
#
_entry.id   AF-A0A8X6R520-F1
#
_cell.length_a   1.000
_cell.length_b   1.000
_cell.length_c   1.000
_cell.angle_alpha   90.00
_cell.angle_beta   90.00
_cell.angle_gamma   90.00
#
_symmetry.space_group_name_H-M   'P 1'
#
loop_
_entity.id
_entity.type
_entity.pdbx_description
1 polymer ?
#
loop_
_entity_poly.entity_id
_entity_poly.type
_entity_poly.pdbx_seq_one_letter_code
_entity_poly.pdbx_strand_id
1 'polypeptide(L)'
;MAERRQQGKAYQPYNRLAFRYNPGDDYSLSRHVHIGRMTVMCHFCKALKFCGETKGMCCAAGKIKLPQLREPPEPLKTLLAEYTAESKHFLSNIRKYNSCFQMTSFGAEVIKTHFMTTFKVKGQIYHKFGSLIPFPNGQHKFLQMYFIGDDKDELDAR
;
A
#
# COMPACT_ATOMS: atom_id res chain seq x y z
N MET A 1 -50.94 16.93 -13.77
CA MET A 1 -49.62 17.24 -14.37
C MET A 1 -48.82 17.94 -13.30
N ALA A 2 -47.81 17.28 -12.73
CA ALA A 2 -46.97 17.86 -11.67
C ALA A 2 -45.56 18.02 -12.22
N GLU A 3 -45.16 19.28 -12.40
CA GLU A 3 -43.86 19.68 -12.93
C GLU A 3 -42.73 19.23 -11.99
N ARG A 4 -41.83 18.39 -12.50
CA ARG A 4 -40.56 18.10 -11.83
C ARG A 4 -39.69 19.35 -11.94
N ARG A 5 -39.62 20.13 -10.86
CA ARG A 5 -38.60 21.17 -10.68
C ARG A 5 -37.22 20.53 -10.83
N GLN A 6 -36.52 20.87 -11.90
CA GLN A 6 -35.09 20.63 -12.05
C GLN A 6 -34.38 21.40 -10.93
N GLN A 7 -33.93 20.69 -9.90
CA GLN A 7 -33.03 21.28 -8.91
C GLN A 7 -31.70 21.53 -9.61
N GLY A 8 -31.43 22.81 -9.92
CA GLY A 8 -30.14 23.25 -10.42
C GLY A 8 -29.04 22.82 -9.47
N LYS A 9 -27.99 22.18 -10.01
CA LYS A 9 -26.81 21.77 -9.24
C LYS A 9 -26.17 23.03 -8.65
N ALA A 10 -26.29 23.20 -7.34
CA ALA A 10 -25.62 24.27 -6.61
C ALA A 10 -24.11 24.18 -6.84
N TYR A 11 -23.49 25.31 -7.19
CA TYR A 11 -22.04 25.45 -7.30
C TYR A 11 -21.42 25.18 -5.93
N GLN A 12 -20.82 24.01 -5.74
CA GLN A 12 -20.08 23.70 -4.52
C GLN A 12 -18.62 24.14 -4.67
N PRO A 13 -18.08 24.97 -3.76
CA PRO A 13 -16.68 25.34 -3.79
C PRO A 13 -15.80 24.11 -3.48
N TYR A 14 -14.87 23.80 -4.38
CA TYR A 14 -13.99 22.62 -4.34
C TYR A 14 -12.93 22.64 -3.21
N ASN A 15 -12.90 23.70 -2.41
CA ASN A 15 -11.98 23.83 -1.29
C ASN A 15 -12.23 22.73 -0.25
N ARG A 16 -11.19 21.95 0.06
CA ARG A 16 -11.20 20.90 1.09
C ARG A 16 -12.12 19.70 0.79
N LEU A 17 -12.47 19.43 -0.47
CA LEU A 17 -13.28 18.26 -0.83
C LEU A 17 -12.68 16.93 -0.37
N ALA A 18 -11.34 16.82 -0.30
CA ALA A 18 -10.67 15.63 0.24
C ALA A 18 -11.08 15.29 1.69
N PHE A 19 -11.54 16.27 2.47
CA PHE A 19 -12.01 16.09 3.85
C PHE A 19 -13.53 15.81 3.93
N ARG A 20 -14.23 15.84 2.79
CA ARG A 20 -15.67 15.55 2.69
C ARG A 20 -15.87 14.29 1.84
N TYR A 21 -15.29 13.20 2.33
CA TYR A 21 -15.47 11.89 1.69
C TYR A 21 -16.93 11.46 1.77
N ASN A 22 -17.51 11.11 0.62
CA ASN A 22 -18.84 10.59 0.44
C ASN A 22 -18.73 9.24 -0.29
N PRO A 23 -19.04 8.12 0.37
CA PRO A 23 -18.90 6.79 -0.22
C PRO A 23 -19.86 6.53 -1.39
N GLY A 24 -20.89 7.35 -1.59
CA GLY A 24 -21.79 7.25 -2.74
C GLY A 24 -21.22 7.87 -4.03
N ASP A 25 -20.11 8.59 -3.95
CA ASP A 25 -19.50 9.25 -5.10
C ASP A 25 -18.44 8.36 -5.75
N ASP A 26 -18.52 8.20 -7.07
CA ASP A 26 -17.46 7.58 -7.85
C ASP A 26 -16.36 8.62 -8.15
N TYR A 27 -15.37 8.67 -7.26
CA TYR A 27 -14.22 9.56 -7.39
C TYR A 27 -13.35 9.27 -8.61
N SER A 28 -13.42 8.05 -9.18
CA SER A 28 -12.63 7.70 -10.37
C SER A 28 -13.11 8.45 -11.63
N LEU A 29 -14.39 8.79 -11.68
CA LEU A 29 -15.02 9.57 -12.76
C LEU A 29 -14.90 11.08 -12.55
N SER A 30 -14.42 11.52 -11.39
CA SER A 30 -14.29 12.94 -11.09
C SER A 30 -13.16 13.55 -11.92
N ARG A 31 -13.51 14.50 -12.81
CA ARG A 31 -12.52 15.31 -13.55
C ARG A 31 -11.57 16.10 -12.65
N HIS A 32 -11.93 16.26 -11.37
CA HIS A 32 -11.15 16.97 -10.37
C HIS A 32 -10.13 16.09 -9.66
N VAL A 33 -10.21 14.75 -9.80
CA VAL A 33 -9.26 13.78 -9.24
C VAL A 33 -8.36 13.24 -10.36
N HIS A 34 -7.87 14.14 -11.22
CA HIS A 34 -6.98 13.78 -12.31
C HIS A 34 -5.54 14.21 -12.00
N ILE A 35 -4.80 13.34 -11.29
CA ILE A 35 -3.38 13.57 -10.93
C ILE A 35 -2.47 13.52 -12.19
N GLY A 36 -2.86 12.75 -13.20
CA GLY A 36 -2.11 12.57 -14.44
C GLY A 36 -0.96 11.57 -14.34
N ARG A 37 -0.15 11.48 -15.40
CA ARG A 37 1.03 10.59 -15.44
C ARG A 37 2.22 11.26 -14.75
N MET A 38 3.10 10.46 -14.18
CA MET A 38 4.34 10.91 -13.55
C MET A 38 5.44 11.09 -14.61
N THR A 39 5.40 12.20 -15.34
CA THR A 39 6.29 12.45 -16.50
C THR A 39 7.27 13.60 -16.31
N VAL A 40 7.10 14.41 -15.25
CA VAL A 40 7.95 15.59 -15.02
C VAL A 40 9.24 15.16 -14.34
N MET A 41 10.36 15.16 -15.05
CA MET A 41 11.64 14.77 -14.46
C MET A 41 12.27 15.92 -13.64
N CYS A 42 12.73 15.62 -12.42
CA CYS A 42 13.51 16.56 -11.63
C CYS A 42 14.93 16.71 -12.19
N HIS A 43 15.40 17.94 -12.38
CA HIS A 43 16.73 18.21 -12.92
C HIS A 43 17.87 17.75 -12.01
N PHE A 44 17.66 17.79 -10.69
CA PHE A 44 18.65 17.48 -9.67
C PHE A 44 18.77 15.98 -9.39
N CYS A 45 17.67 15.32 -8.98
CA CYS A 45 17.68 13.91 -8.57
C CYS A 45 17.12 12.93 -9.62
N LYS A 46 16.67 13.41 -10.78
CA LYS A 46 16.05 12.62 -11.86
C LYS A 46 14.76 11.88 -11.49
N ALA A 47 14.25 12.05 -10.27
CA ALA A 47 12.94 11.53 -9.89
C ALA A 47 11.84 12.08 -10.80
N LEU A 48 10.93 11.21 -11.22
CA LEU A 48 9.72 11.59 -11.93
C LEU A 48 8.70 12.18 -10.94
N LYS A 49 7.95 13.17 -11.42
CA LYS A 49 6.97 13.94 -10.65
C LYS A 49 5.65 14.02 -11.39
N PHE A 50 4.57 14.20 -10.64
CA PHE A 50 3.27 14.53 -11.22
C PHE A 50 3.20 16.01 -11.64
N CYS A 51 2.31 16.30 -12.58
CA CYS A 51 2.01 17.67 -12.95
C CYS A 51 1.37 18.40 -11.75
N GLY A 52 1.85 19.61 -11.43
CA GLY A 52 1.37 20.40 -10.29
C GLY A 52 2.12 20.17 -8.97
N GLU A 53 3.00 19.17 -8.87
CA GLU A 53 3.83 18.99 -7.68
C GLU A 53 4.87 20.11 -7.53
N THR A 54 5.04 20.61 -6.30
CA THR A 54 6.03 21.66 -6.00
C THR A 54 7.45 21.18 -6.27
N LYS A 55 8.38 22.12 -6.51
CA LYS A 55 9.81 21.81 -6.74
C LYS A 55 10.46 21.07 -5.56
N GLY A 56 9.87 21.16 -4.36
CA GLY A 56 10.38 20.56 -3.13
C GLY A 56 10.07 19.07 -2.93
N MET A 57 9.09 18.50 -3.65
CA MET A 57 8.53 17.17 -3.34
C MET A 57 9.52 16.00 -3.40
N CYS A 58 10.62 16.10 -4.16
CA CYS A 58 11.58 14.99 -4.33
C CYS A 58 12.91 15.20 -3.58
N CYS A 59 13.60 16.32 -3.82
CA CYS A 59 14.93 16.60 -3.26
C CYS A 59 15.01 17.99 -2.62
N ALA A 60 13.86 18.52 -2.16
CA ALA A 60 13.77 19.87 -1.62
C ALA A 60 14.39 20.93 -2.57
N ALA A 61 14.10 20.81 -3.88
CA ALA A 61 14.67 21.65 -4.93
C ALA A 61 16.22 21.62 -5.02
N GLY A 62 16.82 20.45 -4.84
CA GLY A 62 18.28 20.23 -4.96
C GLY A 62 19.05 20.40 -3.65
N LYS A 63 18.37 20.76 -2.56
CA LYS A 63 18.99 20.90 -1.22
C LYS A 63 19.37 19.55 -0.60
N ILE A 64 18.68 18.47 -0.99
CA ILE A 64 18.92 17.12 -0.48
C ILE A 64 19.53 16.27 -1.58
N LYS A 65 20.74 15.74 -1.34
CA LYS A 65 21.37 14.74 -2.20
C LYS A 65 20.93 13.34 -1.74
N LEU A 66 20.02 12.73 -2.48
CA LEU A 66 19.58 11.36 -2.19
C LEU A 66 20.69 10.37 -2.58
N PRO A 67 20.95 9.33 -1.76
CA PRO A 67 21.85 8.26 -2.14
C PRO A 67 21.30 7.50 -3.35
N GLN A 68 22.19 6.97 -4.18
CA GLN A 68 21.77 6.08 -5.27
C GLN A 68 21.16 4.80 -4.69
N LEU A 69 20.08 4.34 -5.31
CA LEU A 69 19.48 3.06 -4.99
C LEU A 69 20.48 1.96 -5.37
N ARG A 70 20.77 1.07 -4.42
CA ARG A 70 21.57 -0.12 -4.70
C ARG A 70 20.74 -1.09 -5.52
N GLU A 71 21.37 -1.79 -6.45
CA GLU A 71 20.69 -2.85 -7.16
C GLU A 71 20.27 -3.96 -6.18
N PRO A 72 19.06 -4.50 -6.32
CA PRO A 72 18.65 -5.67 -5.54
C PRO A 72 19.58 -6.87 -5.83
N PRO A 73 19.85 -7.73 -4.83
CA PRO A 73 20.54 -8.99 -5.09
C PRO A 73 19.66 -9.95 -5.90
N GLU A 74 20.27 -10.92 -6.59
CA GLU A 74 19.52 -12.03 -7.18
C GLU A 74 18.95 -12.96 -6.10
N PRO A 75 17.75 -13.54 -6.29
CA PRO A 75 16.92 -13.51 -7.50
C PRO A 75 15.98 -12.29 -7.61
N LEU A 76 15.97 -11.38 -6.62
CA LEU A 76 15.01 -10.26 -6.58
C LEU A 76 15.16 -9.32 -7.77
N LYS A 77 16.40 -9.09 -8.23
CA LYS A 77 16.64 -8.27 -9.43
C LYS A 77 15.93 -8.85 -10.65
N THR A 78 16.10 -10.14 -10.94
CA THR A 78 15.39 -10.79 -12.06
C THR A 78 13.87 -10.75 -11.88
N LEU A 79 13.38 -10.99 -10.65
CA LEU A 79 11.95 -10.97 -10.35
C LEU A 79 11.30 -9.58 -10.50
N LEU A 80 12.06 -8.50 -10.28
CA LEU A 80 11.58 -7.12 -10.42
C LEU A 80 11.73 -6.55 -11.84
N ALA A 81 12.34 -7.29 -12.76
CA ALA A 81 12.73 -6.78 -14.07
C ALA A 81 11.64 -6.89 -15.17
N GLU A 82 10.52 -7.57 -14.90
CA GLU A 82 9.38 -7.78 -15.83
C GLU A 82 9.71 -8.54 -17.15
N TYR A 83 10.91 -9.12 -17.28
CA TYR A 83 11.34 -9.77 -18.52
C TYR A 83 10.82 -11.21 -18.69
N THR A 84 10.62 -11.95 -17.60
CA THR A 84 10.19 -13.37 -17.65
C THR A 84 8.75 -13.56 -17.22
N ALA A 85 8.15 -14.71 -17.53
CA ALA A 85 6.81 -15.06 -17.06
C ALA A 85 6.72 -15.07 -15.52
N GLU A 86 7.78 -15.56 -14.87
CA GLU A 86 7.92 -15.59 -13.41
C GLU A 86 7.97 -14.18 -12.83
N SER A 87 8.71 -13.26 -13.42
CA SER A 87 8.78 -11.86 -12.96
C SER A 87 7.41 -11.16 -13.02
N LYS A 88 6.65 -11.39 -14.10
CA LYS A 88 5.28 -10.84 -14.25
C LYS A 88 4.31 -11.46 -13.24
N HIS A 89 4.40 -12.77 -13.02
CA HIS A 89 3.63 -13.45 -12.00
C HIS A 89 3.96 -12.93 -10.60
N PHE A 90 5.26 -12.76 -10.30
CA PHE A 90 5.75 -12.22 -9.04
C PHE A 90 5.21 -10.82 -8.79
N LEU A 91 5.34 -9.90 -9.74
CA LEU A 91 4.86 -8.52 -9.59
C LEU A 91 3.35 -8.42 -9.46
N SER A 92 2.60 -9.22 -10.21
CA SER A 92 1.13 -9.30 -10.08
C SER A 92 0.71 -9.77 -8.67
N ASN A 93 1.49 -10.66 -8.06
CA ASN A 93 1.21 -11.22 -6.74
C ASN A 93 2.12 -10.69 -5.63
N ILE A 94 2.89 -9.61 -5.84
CA ILE A 94 3.97 -9.18 -4.92
C ILE A 94 3.45 -8.90 -3.51
N ARG A 95 2.20 -8.40 -3.40
CA ARG A 95 1.54 -8.19 -2.11
C ARG A 95 1.31 -9.49 -1.36
N LYS A 96 0.90 -10.57 -2.04
CA LYS A 96 0.70 -11.89 -1.42
C LYS A 96 2.03 -12.45 -0.94
N TYR A 97 3.07 -12.40 -1.78
CA TYR A 97 4.41 -12.79 -1.38
C TYR A 97 4.87 -12.02 -0.14
N ASN A 98 4.83 -10.69 -0.18
CA ASN A 98 5.22 -9.86 0.96
C ASN A 98 4.40 -10.17 2.22
N SER A 99 3.09 -10.42 2.09
CA SER A 99 2.23 -10.83 3.21
C SER A 99 2.59 -12.20 3.76
N CYS A 100 2.97 -13.19 2.94
CA CYS A 100 3.44 -14.48 3.42
C CYS A 100 4.73 -14.32 4.24
N PHE A 101 5.62 -13.42 3.82
CA PHE A 101 6.86 -13.09 4.54
C PHE A 101 6.66 -12.04 5.65
N GLN A 102 5.43 -11.65 6.01
CA GLN A 102 5.20 -10.77 7.16
C GLN A 102 5.46 -11.52 8.46
N MET A 103 6.62 -11.27 9.04
CA MET A 103 7.10 -11.89 10.28
C MET A 103 6.38 -11.38 11.53
N THR A 104 5.63 -10.28 11.41
CA THR A 104 4.91 -9.65 12.52
C THR A 104 3.47 -9.39 12.13
N SER A 105 2.57 -9.61 13.09
CA SER A 105 1.17 -9.20 13.00
C SER A 105 0.97 -7.84 13.66
N PHE A 106 -0.06 -7.13 13.21
CA PHE A 106 -0.45 -5.84 13.77
C PHE A 106 -1.22 -6.05 15.08
N GLY A 107 -0.66 -5.59 16.19
CA GLY A 107 -1.30 -5.59 17.49
C GLY A 107 -1.72 -4.19 17.89
N ALA A 108 -3.03 -3.95 18.06
CA ALA A 108 -3.51 -2.71 18.62
C ALA A 108 -4.88 -2.87 19.31
N GLU A 109 -5.21 -1.94 20.21
CA GLU A 109 -6.54 -1.85 20.82
C GLU A 109 -7.49 -1.18 19.82
N VAL A 110 -8.41 -1.98 19.26
CA VAL A 110 -9.38 -1.50 18.27
C VAL A 110 -10.66 -1.07 18.96
N ILE A 111 -11.04 0.19 18.80
CA ILE A 111 -12.33 0.70 19.24
C ILE A 111 -13.40 0.22 18.24
N LYS A 112 -14.28 -0.68 18.71
CA LYS A 112 -15.45 -1.14 17.94
C LYS A 112 -16.69 -0.36 18.35
N THR A 113 -17.05 0.67 17.58
CA THR A 113 -18.37 1.31 17.64
C THR A 113 -19.28 0.73 16.55
N HIS A 114 -20.59 0.88 16.69
CA HIS A 114 -21.55 0.36 15.71
C HIS A 114 -21.28 0.91 14.31
N PHE A 115 -21.24 0.00 13.32
CA PHE A 115 -21.02 0.24 11.89
C PHE A 115 -19.90 1.23 11.54
N MET A 116 -18.68 0.73 11.36
CA MET A 116 -17.52 1.53 11.00
C MET A 116 -16.80 0.89 9.79
N THR A 117 -16.71 1.63 8.68
CA THR A 117 -15.96 1.23 7.47
C THR A 117 -14.45 1.38 7.63
N THR A 118 -14.03 2.02 8.73
CA THR A 118 -12.63 2.20 9.14
C THR A 118 -12.51 1.71 10.59
N PHE A 119 -11.35 1.20 11.00
CA PHE A 119 -11.10 0.83 12.40
C PHE A 119 -10.27 1.92 13.09
N LYS A 120 -10.62 2.27 14.32
CA LYS A 120 -9.90 3.26 15.12
C LYS A 120 -9.03 2.55 16.13
N VAL A 121 -7.75 2.90 16.17
CA VAL A 121 -6.79 2.40 17.14
C VAL A 121 -6.65 3.41 18.27
N LYS A 122 -6.71 2.93 19.51
CA LYS A 122 -6.38 3.72 20.70
C LYS A 122 -5.05 3.25 21.28
N GLY A 123 -4.23 4.20 21.74
CA GLY A 123 -2.96 3.88 22.39
C GLY A 123 -1.87 3.50 21.40
N GLN A 124 -1.00 2.58 21.82
CA GLN A 124 0.23 2.23 21.10
C GLN A 124 -0.01 1.07 20.12
N ILE A 125 0.67 1.15 18.97
CA ILE A 125 0.73 0.06 17.99
C ILE A 125 1.91 -0.84 18.37
N TYR A 126 1.67 -2.15 18.38
CA TYR A 126 2.67 -3.17 18.65
C TYR A 126 2.86 -4.06 17.43
N HIS A 127 4.11 -4.41 17.14
CA HIS A 127 4.42 -5.50 16.22
C HIS A 127 4.47 -6.80 17.02
N LYS A 128 3.50 -7.68 16.81
CA LYS A 128 3.43 -8.98 17.49
C LYS A 128 4.10 -10.03 16.61
N PHE A 129 5.26 -10.53 17.02
CA PHE A 129 5.87 -11.72 16.44
C PHE A 129 5.47 -12.94 17.27
N GLY A 130 5.20 -14.08 16.61
CA GLY A 130 4.95 -15.34 17.29
C GLY A 130 6.23 -15.89 17.94
N SER A 131 6.09 -16.96 18.74
CA SER A 131 7.26 -17.68 19.27
C SER A 131 8.16 -18.16 18.12
N LEU A 132 9.48 -18.00 18.26
CA LEU A 132 10.44 -18.56 17.31
C LEU A 132 10.63 -20.07 17.51
N ILE A 133 10.34 -20.58 18.71
CA ILE A 133 10.49 -21.99 19.05
C ILE A 133 9.12 -22.66 19.05
N PRO A 134 8.95 -23.83 18.39
CA PRO A 134 7.70 -24.56 18.42
C PRO A 134 7.38 -25.00 19.85
N PHE A 135 6.10 -25.00 20.20
CA PHE A 135 5.68 -25.70 21.41
C PHE A 135 5.84 -27.22 21.20
N PRO A 136 6.12 -28.00 22.26
CA PRO A 136 6.16 -29.46 22.14
C PRO A 136 4.86 -29.98 21.51
N ASN A 137 4.97 -30.75 20.43
CA ASN A 137 3.86 -31.29 19.63
C ASN A 137 2.96 -30.25 18.94
N GLY A 138 3.36 -28.99 18.87
CA GLY A 138 2.63 -27.95 18.15
C GLY A 138 3.03 -27.89 16.67
N GLN A 139 2.06 -27.70 15.77
CA GLN A 139 2.34 -27.39 14.37
C GLN A 139 3.12 -26.08 14.25
N HIS A 140 4.05 -26.03 13.30
CA HIS A 140 4.85 -24.83 13.00
C HIS A 140 3.93 -23.71 12.47
N LYS A 141 4.08 -22.51 13.03
CA LYS A 141 3.29 -21.34 12.64
C LYS A 141 4.18 -20.13 12.38
N PHE A 142 3.73 -19.26 11.48
CA PHE A 142 4.40 -17.99 11.16
C PHE A 142 5.85 -18.21 10.70
N LEU A 143 6.81 -17.64 11.43
CA LEU A 143 8.24 -17.76 11.17
C LEU A 143 8.77 -19.20 11.30
N GLN A 144 8.15 -20.01 12.16
CA GLN A 144 8.61 -21.38 12.39
C GLN A 144 8.53 -22.21 11.11
N MET A 145 7.60 -21.87 10.20
CA MET A 145 7.47 -22.57 8.94
C MET A 145 8.78 -22.48 8.14
N TYR A 146 9.25 -21.26 7.94
CA TYR A 146 10.45 -20.99 7.14
C TYR A 146 11.78 -21.50 7.71
N PHE A 147 11.88 -21.75 9.02
CA PHE A 147 13.15 -22.08 9.68
C PHE A 147 13.20 -23.46 10.32
N ILE A 148 12.04 -24.10 10.57
CA ILE A 148 11.95 -25.31 11.40
C ILE A 148 11.17 -26.43 10.71
N GLY A 149 10.18 -26.14 9.87
CA GLY A 149 9.44 -27.20 9.20
C GLY A 149 10.11 -27.76 7.96
N ASP A 150 9.57 -28.90 7.53
CA ASP A 150 10.03 -29.64 6.36
C ASP A 150 9.29 -29.10 5.13
N ASP A 151 10.02 -28.72 4.07
CA ASP A 151 9.54 -28.00 2.88
C ASP A 151 8.27 -28.62 2.24
N LYS A 152 8.05 -29.92 2.43
CA LYS A 152 6.95 -30.67 1.81
C LYS A 152 5.62 -30.55 2.56
N ASP A 153 5.63 -30.38 3.88
CA ASP A 153 4.40 -30.35 4.69
C ASP A 153 3.80 -28.93 4.77
N GLU A 154 4.57 -27.91 4.40
CA GLU A 154 4.20 -26.50 4.64
C GLU A 154 3.40 -25.85 3.51
N LEU A 155 3.47 -26.42 2.30
CA LEU A 155 2.72 -25.89 1.15
C LEU A 155 1.20 -26.07 1.32
N ASP A 156 0.78 -27.11 2.04
CA ASP A 156 -0.63 -27.43 2.29
C ASP A 156 -1.19 -26.75 3.56
N ALA A 157 -0.32 -26.13 4.37
CA ALA A 157 -0.69 -25.54 5.66
C ALA A 157 -0.92 -24.01 5.64
N ARG A 158 -0.74 -23.36 4.48
CA ARG A 158 -0.84 -21.89 4.31
C ARG A 158 -2.21 -21.40 3.86
#